data_AF-A0AA42VKJ2-F1
#
_entry.id   AF-A0AA42VKJ2-F1
#
_cell.length_a   1.000
_cell.length_b   1.000
_cell.length_c   1.000
_cell.angle_alpha   90.00
_cell.angle_beta   90.00
_cell.angle_gamma   90.00
#
_symmetry.space_group_name_H-M   'P 1'
#
loop_
_entity.id
_entity.type
_entity.pdbx_description
1 polymer ?
#
loop_
_entity_poly.entity_id
_entity_poly.type
_entity_poly.pdbx_seq_one_letter_code
_entity_poly.pdbx_strand_id
1 'polypeptide(L)'
;MLLSEGAVSVQKSEALLGSDKAFAQAISQFERDAAGHPEVQDLTRLYRTAANRLMGQDGTLVSLACGYSLCVGEIRSRTDEDFSAWSEAIGMDKAAPVYSLATAPMTWGRDQHGGRFVFSVDPAANGMAGP
;
A
#
# COMPACT_ATOMS: atom_id res chain seq x y z
N MET A 1 13.50 -4.09 8.34
CA MET A 1 12.41 -3.22 8.80
C MET A 1 12.17 -2.15 7.73
N LEU A 2 10.92 -2.04 7.24
CA LEU A 2 10.51 -1.09 6.18
C LEU A 2 10.54 0.36 6.68
N LEU A 3 10.27 0.56 7.96
CA LEU A 3 10.57 1.80 8.68
C LEU A 3 12.03 1.80 9.13
N SER A 4 12.70 2.93 8.89
CA SER A 4 14.04 3.24 9.41
C SER A 4 13.98 4.67 9.94
N GLU A 5 14.32 4.88 11.22
CA GLU A 5 14.40 6.22 11.84
C GLU A 5 13.12 7.06 11.71
N GLY A 6 11.95 6.44 11.67
CA GLY A 6 10.69 7.18 11.47
C GLY A 6 10.46 7.60 10.01
N ALA A 7 11.00 6.88 9.03
CA ALA A 7 10.73 7.10 7.63
C ALA A 7 10.60 5.76 6.89
N VAL A 8 9.80 5.73 5.82
CA VAL A 8 9.72 4.57 4.93
C VAL A 8 10.99 4.50 4.09
N SER A 9 11.72 3.39 4.17
CA SER A 9 12.96 3.21 3.41
C SER A 9 12.64 2.97 1.93
N VAL A 10 13.12 3.86 1.05
CA VAL A 10 12.88 3.78 -0.40
C VAL A 10 13.39 2.46 -0.97
N GLN A 11 14.64 2.10 -0.70
CA GLN A 11 15.26 0.87 -1.21
C GLN A 11 14.53 -0.40 -0.76
N LYS A 12 14.09 -0.44 0.50
CA LYS A 12 13.38 -1.63 1.02
C LYS A 12 11.96 -1.71 0.47
N SER A 13 11.31 -0.57 0.25
CA SER A 13 10.02 -0.49 -0.42
C SER A 13 10.13 -0.95 -1.87
N GLU A 14 11.11 -0.47 -2.63
CA GLU A 14 11.34 -0.93 -4.01
C GLU A 14 11.63 -2.44 -4.07
N ALA A 15 12.51 -2.95 -3.21
CA ALA A 15 12.83 -4.37 -3.14
C ALA A 15 11.61 -5.22 -2.75
N LEU A 16 10.75 -4.72 -1.86
CA LEU A 16 9.51 -5.37 -1.47
C LEU A 16 8.52 -5.43 -2.64
N LEU A 17 8.22 -4.27 -3.23
CA LEU A 17 7.17 -4.13 -4.23
C LEU A 17 7.57 -4.83 -5.56
N GLY A 18 8.85 -4.81 -5.92
CA GLY A 18 9.38 -5.45 -7.11
C GLY A 18 9.50 -6.98 -7.03
N SER A 19 9.30 -7.60 -5.87
CA SER A 19 9.47 -9.05 -5.69
C SER A 19 8.18 -9.74 -5.26
N ASP A 20 7.64 -10.63 -6.11
CA ASP A 20 6.43 -11.41 -5.80
C ASP A 20 6.56 -12.19 -4.48
N LYS A 21 7.73 -12.80 -4.25
CA LYS A 21 8.00 -13.55 -3.03
C LYS A 21 8.02 -12.65 -1.81
N ALA A 22 8.75 -11.53 -1.86
CA ALA A 22 8.85 -10.62 -0.72
C ALA A 22 7.50 -9.98 -0.40
N PHE A 23 6.76 -9.59 -1.44
CA PHE A 23 5.43 -9.01 -1.33
C PHE A 23 4.43 -9.98 -0.68
N ALA A 24 4.33 -11.20 -1.18
CA ALA A 24 3.44 -12.22 -0.61
C ALA A 24 3.81 -12.53 0.85
N GLN A 25 5.10 -12.61 1.17
CA GLN A 25 5.56 -12.79 2.54
C GLN A 25 5.18 -11.63 3.46
N ALA A 26 5.27 -10.39 2.99
CA ALA A 26 4.88 -9.21 3.76
C ALA A 26 3.37 -9.19 4.04
N ILE A 27 2.53 -9.45 3.03
CA ILE A 27 1.07 -9.56 3.21
C ILE A 27 0.76 -10.59 4.29
N SER A 28 1.27 -11.82 4.17
CA SER A 28 0.99 -12.86 5.14
C SER A 28 1.54 -12.55 6.54
N GLN A 29 2.65 -11.81 6.64
CA GLN A 29 3.18 -11.37 7.94
C GLN A 29 2.26 -10.34 8.58
N PHE A 30 1.81 -9.33 7.84
CA PHE A 30 0.91 -8.30 8.33
C PHE A 30 -0.44 -8.90 8.75
N GLU A 31 -0.98 -9.86 7.99
CA GLU A 31 -2.21 -10.55 8.35
C GLU A 31 -2.07 -11.37 9.64
N ARG A 32 -0.94 -12.07 9.84
CA ARG A 32 -0.65 -12.78 11.09
C ARG A 32 -0.54 -11.82 12.27
N ASP A 33 0.16 -10.70 12.07
CA ASP A 33 0.34 -9.67 13.09
C ASP A 33 -0.99 -8.96 13.40
N ALA A 34 -1.92 -8.85 12.46
CA ALA A 34 -3.24 -8.27 12.69
C ALA A 34 -4.23 -9.22 13.40
N ALA A 35 -4.01 -10.55 13.35
CA ALA A 35 -4.98 -11.54 13.83
C ALA A 35 -5.31 -11.41 15.33
N GLY A 36 -4.35 -10.94 16.14
CA GLY A 36 -4.51 -10.71 17.58
C GLY A 36 -4.83 -9.26 17.98
N HIS A 37 -5.00 -8.36 17.01
CA HIS A 37 -4.92 -6.92 17.22
C HIS A 37 -6.12 -6.19 16.57
N PRO A 38 -7.26 -6.06 17.29
CA PRO A 38 -8.48 -5.45 16.76
C PRO A 38 -8.28 -4.06 16.15
N GLU A 39 -7.42 -3.24 16.74
CA GLU A 39 -7.04 -1.91 16.26
C GLU A 39 -6.41 -1.96 14.85
N VAL A 40 -5.59 -2.96 14.57
CA VAL A 40 -4.97 -3.17 13.26
C VAL A 40 -6.00 -3.69 12.24
N GLN A 41 -6.97 -4.48 12.68
CA GLN A 41 -8.07 -4.94 11.83
C GLN A 41 -9.00 -3.79 11.44
N ASP A 42 -9.30 -2.90 12.38
CA ASP A 42 -10.09 -1.69 12.13
C ASP A 42 -9.37 -0.74 11.18
N LEU A 43 -8.05 -0.56 11.36
CA LEU A 43 -7.20 0.19 10.45
C LEU A 43 -7.22 -0.40 9.04
N THR A 44 -7.05 -1.73 8.93
CA THR A 44 -7.12 -2.44 7.64
C THR A 44 -8.48 -2.23 6.96
N ARG A 45 -9.58 -2.23 7.73
CA ARG A 45 -10.92 -1.99 7.22
C ARG A 45 -11.09 -0.55 6.73
N LEU A 46 -10.59 0.44 7.46
CA LEU A 46 -10.60 1.85 7.09
C LEU A 46 -9.92 2.06 5.73
N TYR A 47 -8.68 1.58 5.59
CA TYR A 47 -7.92 1.76 4.34
C TYR A 47 -8.46 0.92 3.19
N ARG A 48 -9.05 -0.25 3.47
CA ARG A 48 -9.76 -1.04 2.45
C ARG A 48 -10.94 -0.26 1.87
N THR A 49 -11.74 0.37 2.74
CA THR A 49 -12.87 1.20 2.31
C THR A 49 -12.40 2.41 1.51
N ALA A 50 -11.35 3.11 1.97
CA ALA A 50 -10.79 4.25 1.25
C ALA A 50 -10.25 3.84 -0.13
N ALA A 51 -9.43 2.80 -0.21
CA ALA A 51 -8.86 2.30 -1.45
C ALA A 51 -9.95 1.94 -2.47
N ASN A 52 -10.97 1.16 -2.05
CA ASN A 52 -12.09 0.78 -2.92
C ASN A 52 -12.91 1.98 -3.39
N ARG A 53 -13.21 2.94 -2.50
CA ARG A 53 -13.95 4.16 -2.86
C ARG A 53 -13.21 4.98 -3.92
N LEU A 54 -11.88 5.09 -3.81
CA LEU A 54 -11.05 5.90 -4.70
C LEU A 54 -10.74 5.23 -6.05
N MET A 55 -10.75 3.89 -6.12
CA MET A 55 -10.62 3.17 -7.40
C MET A 55 -11.88 3.28 -8.27
N GLY A 56 -13.05 3.50 -7.67
CA GLY A 56 -14.32 3.49 -8.41
C GLY A 56 -14.67 2.09 -8.97
N GLN A 57 -15.39 2.04 -10.09
CA GLN A 57 -15.84 0.79 -10.72
C GLN A 57 -14.78 0.14 -11.62
N ASP A 58 -13.71 0.86 -11.94
CA ASP A 58 -12.74 0.48 -12.96
C ASP A 58 -11.46 -0.17 -12.39
N GLY A 59 -11.37 -0.30 -11.06
CA GLY A 59 -10.23 -0.88 -10.36
C GLY A 59 -10.63 -1.99 -9.39
N THR A 60 -9.68 -2.85 -9.04
CA THR A 60 -9.88 -3.94 -8.07
C THR A 60 -8.77 -3.94 -7.04
N LEU A 61 -9.12 -3.94 -5.75
CA LEU A 61 -8.17 -4.18 -4.67
C LEU A 61 -7.88 -5.68 -4.59
N VAL A 62 -6.70 -6.09 -5.03
CA VAL A 62 -6.28 -7.51 -5.02
C VAL A 62 -5.93 -7.95 -3.62
N SER A 63 -5.12 -7.14 -2.93
CA SER A 63 -4.67 -7.42 -1.57
C SER A 63 -4.46 -6.12 -0.81
N LEU A 64 -4.67 -6.19 0.49
CA LEU A 64 -4.35 -5.12 1.42
C LEU A 64 -4.22 -5.71 2.82
N ALA A 65 -3.07 -5.47 3.44
CA ALA A 65 -2.83 -5.77 4.84
C ALA A 65 -2.17 -4.57 5.51
N CYS A 66 -2.62 -4.24 6.73
CA CYS A 66 -2.01 -3.19 7.54
C CYS A 66 -1.39 -3.80 8.80
N GLY A 67 -0.29 -3.19 9.24
CA GLY A 67 0.22 -3.26 10.61
C GLY A 67 -0.10 -1.94 11.31
N TYR A 68 0.55 -1.67 12.44
CA TYR A 68 0.29 -0.45 13.23
C TYR A 68 0.61 0.86 12.49
N SER A 69 1.70 0.89 11.72
CA SER A 69 2.19 2.13 11.09
C SER A 69 2.24 2.05 9.57
N LEU A 70 2.11 0.85 8.98
CA LEU A 70 2.24 0.65 7.54
C LEU A 70 1.05 -0.14 7.00
N CYS A 71 0.70 0.11 5.75
CA CYS A 71 -0.14 -0.77 4.95
C CYS A 71 0.57 -1.12 3.65
N VAL A 72 0.37 -2.36 3.19
CA VAL A 72 0.91 -2.87 1.93
C VAL A 72 -0.23 -3.54 1.15
N GLY A 73 -0.23 -3.35 -0.17
CA GLY A 73 -1.28 -3.93 -1.01
C GLY A 73 -0.97 -3.87 -2.49
N GLU A 74 -1.93 -4.40 -3.25
CA GLU A 74 -1.90 -4.48 -4.71
C GLU A 74 -3.28 -4.11 -5.24
N ILE A 75 -3.31 -3.28 -6.29
CA ILE A 75 -4.51 -3.03 -7.07
C ILE A 75 -4.31 -3.45 -8.53
N ARG A 76 -5.41 -3.80 -9.19
CA ARG A 76 -5.52 -3.83 -10.65
C ARG A 76 -6.26 -2.61 -11.14
N SER A 77 -5.79 -2.06 -12.24
CA SER A 77 -6.37 -0.93 -12.97
C SER A 77 -6.43 -1.29 -14.47
N ARG A 78 -7.10 -0.45 -15.28
CA ARG A 78 -7.14 -0.65 -16.73
C ARG A 78 -5.90 -0.12 -17.43
N THR A 79 -5.29 0.93 -16.87
CA THR A 79 -4.07 1.54 -17.40
C THR A 79 -3.11 1.93 -16.27
N ASP A 80 -1.89 2.28 -16.65
CA ASP A 80 -0.89 2.80 -15.71
C ASP A 80 -1.28 4.21 -15.21
N GLU A 81 -1.99 4.99 -16.03
CA GLU A 81 -2.58 6.27 -15.62
C GLU A 81 -3.68 6.09 -14.57
N ASP A 82 -4.55 5.09 -14.71
CA ASP A 82 -5.59 4.77 -13.71
C ASP A 82 -4.93 4.40 -12.36
N PHE A 83 -3.82 3.65 -12.37
CA PHE A 83 -3.04 3.34 -11.17
C PHE A 83 -2.40 4.59 -10.54
N SER A 84 -1.85 5.47 -11.37
CA SER A 84 -1.21 6.72 -10.94
C SER A 84 -2.23 7.68 -10.32
N ALA A 85 -3.39 7.85 -10.96
CA ALA A 85 -4.49 8.67 -10.46
C ALA A 85 -5.02 8.14 -9.12
N TRP A 86 -5.18 6.83 -8.97
CA TRP A 86 -5.54 6.23 -7.69
C TRP A 86 -4.47 6.49 -6.62
N SER A 87 -3.19 6.35 -6.97
CA SER A 87 -2.07 6.54 -6.04
C SER A 87 -2.00 7.99 -5.52
N GLU A 88 -2.24 8.98 -6.38
CA GLU A 88 -2.38 10.38 -5.97
C GLU A 88 -3.61 10.59 -5.08
N ALA A 89 -4.76 10.03 -5.48
CA ALA A 89 -6.01 10.19 -4.75
C ALA A 89 -5.96 9.60 -3.33
N ILE A 90 -5.34 8.43 -3.13
CA ILE A 90 -5.17 7.83 -1.79
C ILE A 90 -4.18 8.64 -0.94
N GLY A 91 -3.11 9.18 -1.54
CA GLY A 91 -2.17 10.06 -0.85
C GLY A 91 -2.78 11.37 -0.36
N MET A 92 -3.85 11.84 -1.01
CA MET A 92 -4.56 13.08 -0.68
C MET A 92 -5.87 12.87 0.10
N ASP A 93 -6.23 11.62 0.42
CA ASP A 93 -7.50 11.34 1.07
C ASP A 93 -7.53 11.85 2.51
N LYS A 94 -8.48 12.76 2.78
CA LYS A 94 -8.66 13.33 4.13
C LYS A 94 -9.37 12.37 5.09
N ALA A 95 -10.11 11.39 4.56
CA ALA A 95 -10.83 10.41 5.39
C ALA A 95 -9.93 9.28 5.90
N ALA A 96 -8.82 9.00 5.20
CA ALA A 96 -7.81 8.01 5.58
C ALA A 96 -6.39 8.57 5.28
N PRO A 97 -5.83 9.38 6.19
CA PRO A 97 -4.58 10.11 5.94
C PRO A 97 -3.36 9.20 5.73
N VAL A 98 -2.70 9.36 4.59
CA VAL A 98 -1.43 8.72 4.27
C VAL A 98 -0.28 9.71 4.42
N TYR A 99 0.79 9.33 5.12
CA TYR A 99 1.91 10.24 5.42
C TYR A 99 3.14 10.02 4.52
N SER A 100 3.33 8.81 4.01
CA SER A 100 4.34 8.51 3.01
C SER A 100 3.85 7.37 2.13
N LEU A 101 4.05 7.45 0.82
CA LEU A 101 3.58 6.45 -0.13
C LEU A 101 4.72 6.08 -1.08
N ALA A 102 4.95 4.79 -1.25
CA ALA A 102 5.79 4.23 -2.31
C ALA A 102 4.96 3.27 -3.16
N THR A 103 5.12 3.37 -4.48
CA THR A 103 4.36 2.60 -5.46
C THR A 103 5.30 1.94 -6.45
N ALA A 104 4.95 0.76 -6.92
CA ALA A 104 5.58 0.11 -8.06
C ALA A 104 4.50 -0.24 -9.08
N PRO A 105 4.40 0.50 -10.21
CA PRO A 105 3.50 0.13 -11.30
C PRO A 105 3.93 -1.22 -11.89
N MET A 106 2.96 -2.03 -12.29
CA MET A 106 3.19 -3.38 -12.81
C MET A 106 2.26 -3.65 -14.00
N THR A 107 2.82 -4.29 -15.02
CA THR A 107 2.07 -4.76 -16.20
C THR A 107 2.16 -6.28 -16.26
N TRP A 108 1.04 -6.98 -16.04
CA TRP A 108 0.98 -8.44 -16.04
C TRP A 108 0.44 -8.96 -17.39
N GLY A 109 1.28 -8.87 -18.44
CA GLY A 109 0.87 -9.23 -19.80
C GLY A 109 0.18 -8.06 -20.52
N ARG A 110 -0.54 -8.34 -21.62
CA ARG A 110 -0.90 -7.29 -22.58
C ARG A 110 -2.00 -6.32 -22.11
N ASP A 111 -2.83 -6.73 -21.13
CA ASP A 111 -4.05 -5.99 -20.75
C ASP A 111 -4.31 -5.97 -19.23
N GLN A 112 -3.32 -6.35 -18.39
CA GLN A 112 -3.46 -6.26 -16.93
C GLN A 112 -2.52 -5.21 -16.40
N HIS A 113 -3.10 -4.09 -15.96
CA HIS A 113 -2.38 -2.97 -15.38
C HIS A 113 -2.67 -2.88 -13.88
N GLY A 114 -1.87 -2.07 -13.19
CA GLY A 114 -2.01 -1.81 -11.77
C GLY A 114 -0.65 -1.64 -11.13
N GLY A 115 -0.58 -2.05 -9.87
CA GLY A 115 0.68 -1.96 -9.16
C GLY A 115 0.54 -2.33 -7.70
N ARG A 116 1.71 -2.42 -7.07
CA ARG A 116 1.85 -2.63 -5.65
C ARG A 116 2.16 -1.31 -4.98
N PHE A 117 1.76 -1.19 -3.74
CA PHE A 117 2.01 -0.01 -2.95
C PHE A 117 2.32 -0.37 -1.51
N VAL A 118 3.06 0.52 -0.86
CA VAL A 118 3.23 0.55 0.59
C VAL A 118 3.09 1.99 1.05
N PHE A 119 2.35 2.21 2.12
CA PHE A 119 2.24 3.54 2.71
C PHE A 119 2.28 3.52 4.23
N SER A 120 2.63 4.67 4.80
CA SER A 120 2.59 4.94 6.23
C SER A 120 1.29 5.62 6.63
N VAL A 121 0.75 5.18 7.75
CA VAL A 121 -0.41 5.77 8.43
C VAL A 121 -0.03 6.49 9.72
N ASP A 122 1.26 6.46 10.05
CA ASP A 122 1.82 7.05 11.25
C ASP A 122 2.34 8.46 10.93
N PRO A 123 1.80 9.52 11.57
CA PRO A 123 2.24 10.90 11.36
C PRO A 123 3.70 11.14 11.76
N ALA A 124 4.26 10.32 12.66
CA ALA A 124 5.68 10.37 12.99
C ALA A 124 6.55 9.76 11.88
N ALA A 125 5.96 8.95 10.99
CA ALA A 125 6.58 8.41 9.80
C ALA A 125 6.11 9.11 8.52
N ASN A 126 6.42 10.42 8.44
CA ASN A 126 6.00 11.33 7.37
C ASN A 126 7.06 11.60 6.30
N GLY A 127 8.15 10.82 6.29
CA GLY A 127 9.24 10.94 5.33
C GLY A 127 9.51 9.63 4.60
N MET A 128 10.10 9.75 3.41
CA MET A 128 10.81 8.64 2.76
C MET A 128 12.31 8.82 2.98
N ALA A 129 12.97 7.80 3.52
CA ALA A 129 14.41 7.78 3.71
C ALA A 129 15.09 7.04 2.55
N GLY A 130 15.93 7.78 1.81
CA GLY A 130 16.84 7.22 0.82
C GLY A 130 18.12 6.65 1.46
N PRO A 131 18.96 5.97 0.67
CA PRO A 131 20.32 5.60 1.08
C PRO A 131 21.24 6.80 1.35
#